data_AF-A0A6N8NE21-F1
#
_entry.id   AF-A0A6N8NE21-F1
#
_cell.length_a   1.000
_cell.length_b   1.000
_cell.length_c   1.000
_cell.angle_alpha   90.00
_cell.angle_beta   90.00
_cell.angle_gamma   90.00
#
_symmetry.space_group_name_H-M   'P 1'
#
loop_
_entity.id
_entity.type
_entity.pdbx_description
1 polymer ?
#
loop_
_entity_poly.entity_id
_entity_poly.type
_entity_poly.pdbx_seq_one_letter_code
_entity_poly.pdbx_strand_id
1 'polypeptide(L)' 'MTDLIQRPRRLRKSPALRAMFEETTLSLNDLVLPIFVEEEIDDYKAVEAMPG' A
#
# COMPACT_ATOMS: atom_id res chain seq x y z
N MET A 1 -13.25 22.56 -32.33
CA MET A 1 -12.66 22.78 -30.98
C MET A 1 -13.42 21.89 -30.03
N THR A 2 -12.78 20.85 -29.47
CA THR A 2 -13.48 19.86 -28.63
C THR A 2 -13.77 20.47 -27.26
N ASP A 3 -15.04 20.75 -26.96
CA ASP A 3 -15.44 21.20 -25.63
C ASP A 3 -15.57 20.00 -24.70
N LEU A 4 -14.56 19.82 -23.85
CA LEU A 4 -14.56 18.81 -22.80
C LEU A 4 -15.22 19.38 -21.54
N ILE A 5 -16.52 19.15 -21.42
CA ILE A 5 -17.33 19.53 -20.25
C ILE A 5 -16.83 18.81 -19.00
N GLN A 6 -16.64 17.49 -19.09
CA GLN A 6 -16.07 16.67 -18.03
C GLN A 6 -14.55 16.60 -18.16
N ARG A 7 -13.85 16.96 -17.08
CA ARG A 7 -12.38 16.93 -17.01
C ARG A 7 -11.93 16.33 -15.68
N PRO A 8 -11.87 14.99 -15.56
CA PRO A 8 -11.46 14.30 -14.33
C PRO A 8 -10.08 14.74 -13.81
N ARG A 9 -9.20 15.18 -14.73
CA ARG A 9 -7.88 15.74 -14.37
C ARG A 9 -7.94 16.96 -13.44
N ARG A 10 -9.08 17.68 -13.35
CA ARG A 10 -9.25 18.81 -12.44
C ARG A 10 -9.04 18.40 -10.97
N LEU A 11 -9.50 17.22 -10.58
CA LEU A 11 -9.32 16.68 -9.21
C LEU A 11 -7.91 16.10 -8.98
N ARG A 12 -7.07 16.01 -10.02
CA ARG A 12 -5.71 15.45 -9.93
C ARG A 12 -4.60 16.51 -9.95
N LYS A 13 -4.98 17.81 -9.93
CA LYS A 13 -4.08 18.95 -10.20
C LYS A 13 -3.03 19.19 -9.10
N SER A 14 -3.34 18.91 -7.84
CA SER A 14 -2.44 19.13 -6.70
C SER A 14 -2.45 17.93 -5.75
N PRO A 15 -1.42 17.77 -4.90
CA PRO A 15 -1.42 16.75 -3.85
C PRO A 15 -2.63 16.87 -2.91
N ALA A 16 -2.98 18.09 -2.48
CA ALA A 16 -4.13 18.32 -1.60
C ALA A 16 -5.46 17.85 -2.21
N LEU A 17 -5.69 18.14 -3.51
CA LEU A 17 -6.90 17.66 -4.18
C LEU A 17 -6.93 16.14 -4.32
N ARG A 18 -5.78 15.49 -4.56
CA ARG A 18 -5.75 14.02 -4.61
C ARG A 18 -6.03 13.40 -3.24
N ALA A 19 -5.48 13.96 -2.17
CA ALA A 19 -5.74 13.48 -0.82
C ALA A 19 -7.21 13.64 -0.40
N MET A 20 -7.86 14.76 -0.76
CA MET A 20 -9.28 14.97 -0.45
C MET A 20 -10.24 14.00 -1.15
N PHE A 21 -9.85 13.49 -2.33
CA PHE A 21 -10.65 12.60 -3.16
C PHE A 21 -10.04 11.18 -3.23
N GLU A 22 -9.15 10.84 -2.31
CA GLU A 22 -8.58 9.50 -2.19
C GLU A 22 -9.68 8.54 -1.70
N GLU A 23 -9.91 7.46 -2.42
CA GLU A 23 -10.97 6.49 -2.11
C GLU A 23 -10.49 5.35 -1.20
N THR A 24 -9.18 5.08 -1.20
CA THR A 24 -8.57 3.94 -0.52
C THR A 24 -7.51 4.42 0.45
N THR A 25 -7.60 3.97 1.70
CA THR A 25 -6.57 4.22 2.71
C THR A 25 -5.87 2.92 3.05
N LEU A 26 -4.63 3.01 3.53
CA LEU A 26 -3.88 1.89 4.09
C LEU A 26 -3.25 2.33 5.40
N SER A 27 -3.47 1.54 6.45
CA SER A 27 -2.99 1.82 7.80
C SER A 27 -2.36 0.56 8.43
N LEU A 28 -1.69 0.71 9.57
CA LEU A 28 -1.17 -0.45 10.32
C LEU A 28 -2.28 -1.43 10.75
N ASN A 29 -3.52 -0.95 10.89
CA ASN A 29 -4.66 -1.78 11.30
C ASN A 29 -5.12 -2.75 10.19
N ASP A 30 -4.67 -2.52 8.95
CA ASP A 30 -4.99 -3.34 7.79
C ASP A 30 -3.91 -4.41 7.52
N LEU A 31 -2.80 -4.36 8.28
CA LEU A 31 -1.64 -5.24 8.09
C LEU A 31 -1.64 -6.36 9.13
N VAL A 32 -1.33 -7.56 8.66
CA VAL A 32 -1.02 -8.72 9.49
C VAL A 32 0.37 -9.21 9.11
N LEU A 33 1.23 -9.44 10.10
CA LEU A 33 2.57 -10.00 9.91
C LEU A 33 2.56 -11.47 10.33
N PRO A 34 2.51 -12.43 9.38
CA PRO A 34 2.72 -13.82 9.68
C PRO A 34 4.16 -14.04 10.18
N ILE A 35 4.32 -14.84 11.22
CA ILE A 35 5.63 -15.22 11.76
C ILE A 35 5.78 -16.73 11.73
N PHE A 36 7.00 -17.19 11.48
CA PHE A 36 7.38 -18.59 11.59
C PHE A 36 8.14 -18.78 12.89
N VAL A 37 7.81 -19.85 13.62
CA VAL A 37 8.45 -20.22 14.87
C VAL A 37 8.93 -21.65 14.73
N GLU A 38 10.17 -21.89 15.09
CA GLU A 38 10.81 -23.20 15.09
C GLU A 38 11.34 -23.47 16.50
N GLU A 39 11.04 -24.65 17.04
CA GLU A 39 11.46 -25.04 18.39
C GLU A 39 12.91 -25.54 18.41
N GLU A 40 13.54 -25.49 19.59
CA GLU A 40 14.87 -26.09 19.84
C GLU A 40 16.03 -25.51 19.00
N ILE A 41 15.95 -24.22 18.61
CA ILE A 41 17.02 -23.51 17.90
C ILE A 41 17.37 -22.18 18.58
N ASP A 42 18.64 -21.78 18.50
CA ASP A 42 19.14 -20.52 19.07
C ASP A 42 19.30 -19.41 18.01
N ASP A 43 19.56 -19.79 16.75
CA ASP A 43 19.81 -18.88 15.63
C ASP A 43 18.63 -18.83 14.66
N TYR A 44 18.37 -17.66 14.08
CA TYR A 44 17.37 -17.50 13.01
C TYR A 44 17.77 -18.29 11.77
N LYS A 45 16.78 -18.97 11.16
CA LYS A 45 16.97 -19.69 9.90
C LYS A 45 16.34 -18.94 8.74
N ALA A 46 17.09 -18.83 7.66
CA ALA A 46 16.58 -18.28 6.41
C ALA A 46 15.65 -19.28 5.71
N VAL A 47 14.53 -18.80 5.21
CA VAL A 47 13.69 -19.55 4.27
C VAL A 47 14.11 -19.13 2.87
N GLU A 48 14.97 -19.89 2.19
CA GLU A 48 15.58 -19.49 0.91
C GLU A 48 14.55 -19.15 -0.19
N ALA A 49 13.40 -19.82 -0.18
CA ALA A 49 12.29 -19.56 -1.10
C ALA A 49 11.51 -18.27 -0.77
N MET A 50 11.69 -17.73 0.43
CA MET A 50 11.09 -16.47 0.90
C MET A 50 12.20 -15.50 1.33
N PRO A 51 12.89 -14.84 0.37
CA PRO A 51 13.96 -13.90 0.71
C PRO A 51 13.43 -12.71 1.52
N GLY A 52 13.96 -12.54 2.74
CA GLY A 52 13.61 -11.43 3.64
C GLY A 52 14.06 -11.68 5.06
#